data_AF-A0A0G2I4N2-F1
#
_entry.id   AF-A0A0G2I4N2-F1
#
_cell.length_a   1.000
_cell.length_b   1.000
_cell.length_c   1.000
_cell.angle_alpha   90.00
_cell.angle_beta   90.00
_cell.angle_gamma   90.00
#
_symmetry.space_group_name_H-M   'P 1'
#
loop_
_entity.id
_entity.type
_entity.pdbx_description
1 polymer ?
#
loop_
_entity_poly.entity_id
_entity_poly.type
_entity_poly.pdbx_seq_one_letter_code
_entity_poly.pdbx_strand_id
1 'polypeptide(L)'
;MSIEIPGLRDDDALPVFLAEMMREALMVSGSGESDGGDWEGDEGMPQGLKGRLVINGGWHWRIYIDILLLSPPLSYPLPLLSLTTHLALLSTKLPRLLSKDEEDPMFDDDWAAAEYLYPRRQSQPQPQPQPQPQKQTKSASSSTTTIPHHLHPFRPPVTLLVISVGDNIIFDPSREEIAVAEAVLAVSVGRDTTTTTNKPNNENENANNPLKLLSIRTIDPPSRLTNPGVPNSENAATIGFAAGGGAGQNKTSADMMAGAAVDTGEDVAGVWRPRRGGVKRSVVSRIVKMVLKKGGVGEEVMEGLEGVEVG
;
A
#
# COMPACT_ATOMS: atom_id res chain seq x y z
N MET A 1 5.29 13.78 -9.40
CA MET A 1 5.52 13.39 -8.01
C MET A 1 7.00 13.49 -7.76
N SER A 2 7.40 14.20 -6.71
CA SER A 2 8.80 14.35 -6.27
C SER A 2 8.90 13.88 -4.82
N ILE A 3 10.02 13.26 -4.46
CA ILE A 3 10.30 12.79 -3.10
C ILE A 3 11.68 13.26 -2.70
N GLU A 4 11.76 14.11 -1.69
CA GLU A 4 13.00 14.62 -1.11
C GLU A 4 13.30 13.87 0.19
N ILE A 5 14.42 13.14 0.20
CA ILE A 5 14.88 12.40 1.38
C ILE A 5 16.18 13.05 1.89
N PRO A 6 16.26 13.42 3.19
CA PRO A 6 17.46 14.02 3.75
C PRO A 6 18.71 13.15 3.52
N GLY A 7 19.75 13.74 2.95
CA GLY A 7 21.01 13.07 2.68
C GLY A 7 21.06 12.25 1.39
N LEU A 8 19.96 12.17 0.64
CA LEU A 8 19.95 11.64 -0.72
C LEU A 8 19.74 12.76 -1.72
N ARG A 9 20.23 12.55 -2.94
CA ARG A 9 19.96 13.43 -4.07
C ARG A 9 18.63 13.07 -4.72
N ASP A 10 18.06 14.01 -5.45
CA ASP A 10 16.83 13.81 -6.23
C ASP A 10 17.02 12.82 -7.40
N ASP A 11 18.24 12.71 -7.93
CA ASP A 11 18.63 11.75 -8.98
C ASP A 11 19.08 10.37 -8.45
N ASP A 12 19.08 10.15 -7.13
CA ASP A 12 19.40 8.84 -6.56
C ASP A 12 18.30 7.81 -6.88
N ALA A 13 18.71 6.54 -7.02
CA ALA A 13 17.80 5.47 -7.45
C ALA A 13 16.60 5.26 -6.50
N LEU A 14 16.78 5.44 -5.19
CA LEU A 14 15.74 5.16 -4.20
C LEU A 14 14.57 6.17 -4.27
N PRO A 15 14.78 7.50 -4.19
CA PRO A 15 13.71 8.48 -4.36
C PRO A 15 12.96 8.34 -5.69
N VAL A 16 13.70 8.16 -6.80
CA VAL A 16 13.11 7.97 -8.14
C VAL A 16 12.24 6.71 -8.17
N PHE A 17 12.73 5.59 -7.64
CA PHE A 17 11.99 4.33 -7.59
C PHE A 17 10.72 4.46 -6.74
N LEU A 18 10.80 5.04 -5.54
CA LEU A 18 9.64 5.27 -4.67
C LEU A 18 8.58 6.15 -5.35
N ALA A 19 9.01 7.21 -6.03
CA ALA A 19 8.10 8.12 -6.74
C ALA A 19 7.34 7.39 -7.86
N GLU A 20 8.02 6.53 -8.63
CA GLU A 20 7.37 5.75 -9.70
C GLU A 20 6.46 4.64 -9.15
N MET A 21 6.81 4.00 -8.03
CA MET A 21 5.93 3.03 -7.37
C MET A 21 4.60 3.66 -6.92
N MET A 22 4.68 4.84 -6.30
CA MET A 22 3.50 5.57 -5.82
C MET A 22 2.68 6.14 -6.98
N ARG A 23 3.34 6.68 -8.01
CA ARG A 23 2.68 7.18 -9.22
C ARG A 23 1.89 6.08 -9.92
N GLU A 24 2.47 4.89 -10.09
CA GLU A 24 1.78 3.76 -10.73
C GLU A 24 0.47 3.44 -9.99
N ALA A 25 0.52 3.31 -8.66
CA ALA A 25 -0.67 3.00 -7.87
C ALA A 25 -1.78 4.05 -8.10
N LEU A 26 -1.43 5.34 -8.14
CA LEU A 26 -2.37 6.43 -8.40
C LEU A 26 -2.95 6.41 -9.83
N MET A 27 -2.15 6.02 -10.83
CA MET A 27 -2.61 5.95 -12.22
C MET A 27 -3.52 4.74 -12.48
N VAL A 28 -3.27 3.61 -11.81
CA VAL A 28 -4.07 2.39 -11.94
C VAL A 28 -5.35 2.47 -11.09
N SER A 29 -5.34 3.25 -10.01
CA SER A 29 -6.52 3.40 -9.15
C SER A 29 -7.68 4.04 -9.92
N GLY A 30 -8.71 3.24 -10.16
CA GLY A 30 -9.93 3.61 -10.91
C GLY A 30 -9.83 3.46 -12.43
N SER A 31 -8.80 2.80 -12.97
CA SER A 31 -8.78 2.36 -14.37
C SER A 31 -9.65 1.12 -14.60
N GLY A 32 -10.84 1.07 -13.99
CA GLY A 32 -11.82 0.03 -14.29
C GLY A 32 -12.01 0.01 -15.79
N GLU A 33 -11.73 -1.13 -16.43
CA GLU A 33 -12.09 -1.43 -17.80
C GLU A 33 -13.61 -1.23 -17.90
N SER A 34 -14.05 -0.02 -18.24
CA SER A 34 -15.32 0.15 -18.92
C SER A 34 -15.10 -0.48 -20.29
N ASP A 35 -15.32 -1.78 -20.36
CA ASP A 35 -15.52 -2.49 -21.62
C ASP A 35 -16.48 -1.66 -22.46
N GLY A 36 -16.13 -1.42 -23.72
CA GLY A 36 -16.70 -0.38 -24.59
C GLY A 36 -18.21 -0.50 -24.75
N GLY A 37 -18.95 0.13 -23.84
CA GLY A 37 -20.39 0.33 -23.90
C GLY A 37 -20.68 1.76 -24.32
N ASP A 38 -21.39 1.88 -25.44
CA ASP A 38 -21.74 3.10 -26.14
C ASP A 38 -22.23 4.23 -25.21
N TRP A 39 -21.67 5.42 -25.42
CA TRP A 39 -22.10 6.68 -24.84
C TRP A 39 -23.49 7.05 -25.37
N GLU A 40 -24.52 6.91 -24.55
CA GLU A 40 -25.67 7.82 -24.53
C GLU A 40 -26.23 7.91 -23.11
N GLY A 41 -25.86 8.98 -22.38
CA GLY A 41 -26.79 9.60 -21.44
C GLY A 41 -26.68 9.35 -19.93
N ASP A 42 -25.55 8.90 -19.38
CA ASP A 42 -25.35 8.93 -17.91
C ASP A 42 -24.09 9.74 -17.56
N GLU A 43 -24.28 10.87 -16.86
CA GLU A 43 -23.24 11.80 -16.39
C GLU A 43 -22.39 11.21 -15.25
N GLY A 44 -21.88 10.00 -15.44
CA GLY A 44 -21.01 9.29 -14.52
C GLY A 44 -19.54 9.68 -14.72
N MET A 45 -19.05 10.61 -13.91
CA MET A 45 -17.64 11.04 -13.81
C MET A 45 -16.62 9.93 -14.11
N PRO A 46 -15.62 10.15 -15.00
CA PRO A 46 -14.63 9.15 -15.32
C PRO A 46 -13.85 8.69 -14.07
N GLN A 47 -13.62 7.39 -14.01
CA GLN A 47 -13.24 6.64 -12.82
C GLN A 47 -11.77 6.91 -12.42
N GLY A 48 -11.48 6.97 -11.11
CA GLY A 48 -10.12 7.16 -10.58
C GLY A 48 -9.64 8.61 -10.45
N LEU A 49 -8.36 8.81 -10.14
CA LEU A 49 -7.76 10.14 -10.00
C LEU A 49 -7.77 10.90 -11.33
N LYS A 50 -7.45 10.22 -12.44
CA LYS A 50 -7.37 10.85 -13.77
C LYS A 50 -8.69 11.48 -14.18
N GLY A 51 -9.80 10.76 -14.03
CA GLY A 51 -11.10 11.27 -14.44
C GLY A 51 -11.60 12.44 -13.58
N ARG A 52 -11.24 12.46 -12.29
CA ARG A 52 -11.54 13.58 -11.37
C ARG A 52 -10.81 14.88 -11.70
N LEU A 53 -9.72 14.79 -12.44
CA LEU A 53 -8.94 15.96 -12.85
C LEU A 53 -9.40 16.53 -14.19
N VAL A 54 -10.32 15.87 -14.91
CA VAL A 54 -10.87 16.41 -16.16
C VAL A 54 -11.84 17.54 -15.84
N ILE A 55 -11.72 18.66 -16.56
CA ILE A 55 -12.64 19.80 -16.48
C ILE A 55 -13.63 19.70 -17.65
N ASN A 56 -13.11 19.67 -18.88
CA ASN A 56 -13.87 19.47 -20.11
C ASN A 56 -12.99 18.78 -21.18
N GLY A 57 -13.42 18.74 -22.44
CA GLY A 57 -12.68 18.09 -23.53
C GLY A 57 -11.30 18.71 -23.84
N GLY A 58 -11.08 19.98 -23.49
CA GLY A 58 -9.83 20.70 -23.73
C GLY A 58 -8.95 20.90 -22.50
N TRP A 59 -9.53 20.85 -21.30
CA TRP A 59 -8.87 21.29 -20.07
C TRP A 59 -8.92 20.22 -18.97
N HIS A 60 -7.81 20.11 -18.23
CA HIS A 60 -7.70 19.24 -17.07
C HIS A 60 -6.75 19.85 -16.04
N TRP A 61 -6.95 19.48 -14.78
CA TRP A 61 -6.06 19.80 -13.68
C TRP A 61 -4.77 18.98 -13.78
N ARG A 62 -3.64 19.66 -13.58
CA ARG A 62 -2.35 19.00 -13.35
C ARG A 62 -2.02 19.08 -11.87
N ILE A 63 -2.00 17.94 -11.19
CA ILE A 63 -1.63 17.85 -9.79
C ILE A 63 -0.13 17.59 -9.64
N TYR A 64 0.50 18.31 -8.72
CA TYR A 64 1.87 18.12 -8.30
C TYR A 64 1.84 17.60 -6.85
N ILE A 65 2.48 16.46 -6.62
CA ILE A 65 2.59 15.84 -5.30
C ILE A 65 4.07 15.84 -4.95
N ASP A 66 4.45 16.74 -4.06
CA ASP A 66 5.83 16.91 -3.62
C ASP A 66 5.90 16.48 -2.15
N ILE A 67 6.78 15.54 -1.87
CA ILE A 67 6.91 14.91 -0.55
C ILE A 67 8.28 15.22 0.00
N LEU A 68 8.33 15.81 1.19
CA LEU A 68 9.56 16.10 1.92
C LEU A 68 9.61 15.25 3.19
N LEU A 69 10.61 14.37 3.31
CA LEU A 69 10.90 13.71 4.58
C LEU A 69 11.70 14.67 5.46
N LEU A 70 11.24 14.91 6.68
CA LEU A 70 11.91 15.81 7.62
C LEU A 70 13.15 15.17 8.27
N SER A 71 13.16 13.85 8.38
CA SER A 71 14.26 13.09 8.97
C SER A 71 14.57 11.86 8.11
N PRO A 72 15.79 11.32 8.21
CA PRO A 72 16.10 10.03 7.62
C PRO A 72 15.10 8.96 8.11
N PRO A 73 14.60 8.10 7.22
CA PRO A 73 13.60 7.11 7.59
C PRO A 73 14.21 5.99 8.45
N LEU A 74 13.49 5.58 9.50
CA LEU A 74 13.94 4.51 10.40
C LEU A 74 13.76 3.12 9.78
N SER A 75 12.72 2.94 8.96
CA SER A 75 12.41 1.74 8.18
C SER A 75 12.21 2.11 6.70
N TYR A 76 11.79 1.16 5.86
CA TYR A 76 11.55 1.47 4.45
C TYR A 76 10.34 2.44 4.32
N PRO A 77 10.50 3.63 3.71
CA PRO A 77 9.56 4.75 3.88
C PRO A 77 8.22 4.56 3.14
N LEU A 78 8.10 3.58 2.25
CA LEU A 78 6.97 3.46 1.33
C LEU A 78 5.57 3.45 1.99
N PRO A 79 5.30 2.69 3.10
CA PRO A 79 4.01 2.75 3.77
C PRO A 79 3.67 4.17 4.24
N LEU A 80 4.62 4.84 4.90
CA LEU A 80 4.44 6.20 5.40
C LEU A 80 4.11 7.18 4.26
N LEU A 81 4.85 7.10 3.15
CA LEU A 81 4.63 7.97 2.00
C LEU A 81 3.26 7.70 1.35
N SER A 82 2.86 6.44 1.26
CA SER A 82 1.57 6.05 0.72
C SER A 82 0.39 6.55 1.58
N LEU A 83 0.44 6.33 2.90
CA LEU A 83 -0.59 6.81 3.82
C LEU A 83 -0.68 8.35 3.83
N THR A 84 0.47 9.03 3.84
CA THR A 84 0.51 10.49 3.81
C THR A 84 -0.08 11.04 2.51
N THR A 85 0.23 10.41 1.37
CA THR A 85 -0.33 10.79 0.07
C THR A 85 -1.83 10.56 0.02
N HIS A 86 -2.31 9.45 0.59
CA HIS A 86 -3.74 9.17 0.70
C HIS A 86 -4.45 10.28 1.47
N LEU A 87 -3.97 10.64 2.66
CA LEU A 87 -4.57 11.69 3.49
C LEU A 87 -4.48 13.06 2.83
N ALA A 88 -3.34 13.38 2.21
CA ALA A 88 -3.15 14.63 1.48
C ALA A 88 -4.21 14.77 0.38
N LEU A 89 -4.38 13.74 -0.46
CA LEU A 89 -5.39 13.72 -1.52
C LEU A 89 -6.82 13.80 -0.99
N LEU A 90 -7.12 13.20 0.16
CA LEU A 90 -8.43 13.35 0.81
C LEU A 90 -8.71 14.78 1.28
N SER A 91 -7.67 15.53 1.66
CA SER A 91 -7.77 16.92 2.10
C SER A 91 -7.59 17.95 0.99
N THR A 92 -7.18 17.54 -0.20
CA THR A 92 -7.01 18.45 -1.33
C THR A 92 -8.36 19.00 -1.79
N LYS A 93 -8.45 20.33 -1.86
CA LYS A 93 -9.54 21.05 -2.52
C LYS A 93 -9.10 21.58 -3.87
N LEU A 94 -10.03 21.62 -4.82
CA LEU A 94 -9.89 22.30 -6.10
C LEU A 94 -10.85 23.50 -6.15
N PRO A 95 -10.46 24.61 -6.81
CA PRO A 95 -11.36 25.71 -7.08
C PRO A 95 -12.64 25.24 -7.76
N ARG A 96 -13.78 25.77 -7.32
CA ARG A 96 -15.09 25.39 -7.88
C ARG A 96 -15.22 25.93 -9.29
N LEU A 97 -15.60 25.06 -10.22
CA LEU A 97 -15.85 25.46 -11.61
C LEU A 97 -17.18 26.23 -11.71
N LEU A 98 -17.14 27.38 -12.38
CA LEU A 98 -18.31 28.22 -12.67
C LEU A 98 -18.80 28.04 -14.11
N SER A 99 -17.86 27.93 -15.04
CA SER A 99 -18.14 27.76 -16.47
C SER A 99 -18.79 26.41 -16.75
N LYS A 100 -19.62 26.36 -17.79
CA LYS A 100 -20.24 25.12 -18.28
C LYS A 100 -19.67 24.78 -19.65
N ASP A 101 -19.64 23.49 -19.95
CA ASP A 101 -19.37 22.95 -21.30
C ASP A 101 -17.97 23.29 -21.87
N GLU A 102 -17.90 23.60 -23.17
CA GLU A 102 -16.67 23.80 -23.96
C GLU A 102 -16.09 25.23 -23.86
N GLU A 103 -16.67 26.08 -23.00
CA GLU A 103 -16.14 27.42 -22.76
C GLU A 103 -14.80 27.38 -21.99
N ASP A 104 -14.07 28.50 -22.04
CA ASP A 104 -12.84 28.66 -21.27
C ASP A 104 -13.13 28.52 -19.75
N PRO A 105 -12.37 27.69 -19.00
CA PRO A 105 -12.66 27.42 -17.60
C PRO A 105 -12.62 28.68 -16.74
N MET A 106 -13.74 28.98 -16.10
CA MET A 106 -13.87 30.02 -15.08
C MET A 106 -14.05 29.40 -13.71
N PHE A 107 -13.35 29.94 -12.71
CA PHE A 107 -13.36 29.41 -11.35
C PHE A 107 -13.87 30.43 -10.34
N ASP A 108 -14.43 29.93 -9.25
CA ASP A 108 -14.79 30.75 -8.10
C ASP A 108 -13.52 31.16 -7.32
N ASP A 109 -13.42 32.45 -7.00
CA ASP A 109 -12.32 33.02 -6.22
C ASP A 109 -12.47 32.75 -4.71
N ASP A 110 -13.66 32.34 -4.25
CA ASP A 110 -13.90 32.04 -2.84
C ASP A 110 -13.33 30.66 -2.46
N TRP A 111 -12.28 30.67 -1.63
CA TRP A 111 -11.70 29.45 -1.06
C TRP A 111 -12.72 28.62 -0.26
N ALA A 112 -13.73 29.26 0.34
CA ALA A 112 -14.77 28.57 1.08
C ALA A 112 -15.68 27.74 0.16
N ALA A 113 -15.80 28.11 -1.12
CA ALA A 113 -16.56 27.39 -2.14
C ALA A 113 -15.78 26.23 -2.79
N ALA A 114 -14.47 26.10 -2.53
CA ALA A 114 -13.64 25.06 -3.12
C ALA A 114 -14.09 23.64 -2.73
N GLU A 115 -14.07 22.73 -3.70
CA GLU A 115 -14.60 21.38 -3.58
C GLU A 115 -13.48 20.36 -3.33
N TYR A 116 -13.76 19.33 -2.54
CA TYR A 116 -12.78 18.28 -2.29
C TYR A 116 -12.61 17.38 -3.50
N LEU A 117 -11.35 17.07 -3.83
CA LEU A 117 -11.00 16.12 -4.90
C LEU A 117 -11.63 14.74 -4.66
N TYR A 118 -11.70 14.34 -3.39
CA TYR A 118 -12.39 13.13 -2.94
C TYR A 118 -13.56 13.50 -2.01
N PRO A 119 -14.79 12.99 -2.26
CA PRO A 119 -15.93 13.27 -1.40
C PRO A 119 -15.68 12.89 0.06
N ARG A 120 -15.94 13.83 0.97
CA ARG A 120 -15.88 13.63 2.42
C ARG A 120 -17.22 13.18 2.97
N ARG A 121 -17.21 12.61 4.18
CA ARG A 121 -18.43 12.38 4.96
C ARG A 121 -19.12 13.72 5.16
N GLN A 122 -20.36 13.85 4.71
CA GLN A 122 -21.18 15.00 5.08
C GLN A 122 -21.48 14.85 6.58
N SER A 123 -20.86 15.67 7.41
CA SER A 123 -21.37 15.91 8.75
C SER A 123 -22.76 16.52 8.59
N GLN A 124 -23.80 15.79 9.00
CA GLN A 124 -25.15 16.35 9.04
C GLN A 124 -25.09 17.72 9.74
N PRO A 125 -25.66 18.78 9.15
CA PRO A 125 -25.70 20.07 9.83
C PRO A 125 -26.47 19.90 11.13
N GLN A 126 -25.80 20.18 12.25
CA GLN A 126 -26.44 20.28 13.56
C GLN A 126 -27.56 21.33 13.45
N PRO A 127 -28.82 21.01 13.78
CA PRO A 127 -29.85 22.02 13.85
C PRO A 127 -29.44 23.05 14.93
N GLN A 128 -29.21 24.30 14.49
CA GLN A 128 -28.89 25.41 15.38
C GLN A 128 -29.98 25.53 16.47
N PRO A 129 -29.60 25.64 17.76
CA PRO A 129 -30.56 25.82 18.83
C PRO A 129 -31.15 27.23 18.77
N GLN A 130 -32.37 27.35 18.25
CA GLN A 130 -33.24 28.49 18.55
C GLN A 130 -33.71 28.38 20.02
N PRO A 131 -33.73 29.48 20.79
CA PRO A 131 -34.19 29.44 22.18
C PRO A 131 -35.70 29.16 22.23
N GLN A 132 -36.06 28.05 22.90
CA GLN A 132 -37.44 27.62 23.16
C GLN A 132 -38.15 28.51 24.19
N PRO A 133 -39.48 28.31 24.35
CA PRO A 133 -39.90 27.70 25.61
C PRO A 133 -40.87 26.51 25.48
N GLN A 134 -40.38 25.36 25.99
CA GLN A 134 -41.02 24.28 26.76
C GLN A 134 -42.46 23.80 26.47
N LYS A 135 -42.57 22.48 26.19
CA LYS A 135 -43.41 21.54 26.98
C LYS A 135 -42.97 20.06 26.80
N GLN A 136 -43.11 19.33 27.90
CA GLN A 136 -42.69 17.94 28.24
C GLN A 136 -43.27 16.87 27.27
N THR A 137 -42.75 15.65 27.07
CA THR A 137 -42.54 14.54 28.04
C THR A 137 -41.81 13.31 27.43
N LYS A 138 -40.96 12.64 28.23
CA LYS A 138 -40.72 11.17 28.40
C LYS A 138 -40.48 10.24 27.18
N SER A 139 -39.29 9.64 27.12
CA SER A 139 -39.05 8.20 27.36
C SER A 139 -37.59 7.82 27.07
N ALA A 140 -36.92 7.20 28.05
CA ALA A 140 -35.59 6.62 27.89
C ALA A 140 -35.68 5.29 27.14
N SER A 141 -34.99 5.19 26.01
CA SER A 141 -34.58 3.93 25.40
C SER A 141 -33.13 4.07 24.95
N SER A 142 -32.26 3.26 25.55
CA SER A 142 -30.87 3.09 25.14
C SER A 142 -30.85 2.35 23.80
N SER A 143 -30.98 3.07 22.69
CA SER A 143 -30.76 2.52 21.35
C SER A 143 -29.28 2.64 21.01
N THR A 144 -28.55 1.53 21.20
CA THR A 144 -27.24 1.29 20.60
C THR A 144 -27.35 1.59 19.11
N THR A 145 -26.87 2.76 18.71
CA THR A 145 -26.95 3.23 17.33
C THR A 145 -25.82 2.57 16.57
N THR A 146 -26.09 1.43 15.95
CA THR A 146 -25.29 0.90 14.85
C THR A 146 -25.34 1.91 13.71
N ILE A 147 -24.32 2.76 13.62
CA ILE A 147 -24.14 3.69 12.50
C ILE A 147 -23.88 2.85 11.24
N PRO A 148 -24.65 3.02 10.15
CA PRO A 148 -24.31 2.40 8.89
C PRO A 148 -23.03 3.07 8.34
N HIS A 149 -21.93 2.33 8.35
CA HIS A 149 -20.67 2.73 7.73
C HIS A 149 -20.89 2.85 6.21
N HIS A 150 -21.20 4.06 5.73
CA HIS A 150 -21.22 4.36 4.30
C HIS A 150 -19.78 4.47 3.81
N LEU A 151 -19.16 3.32 3.53
CA LEU A 151 -17.83 3.26 2.92
C LEU A 151 -17.88 4.03 1.60
N HIS A 152 -17.10 5.10 1.48
CA HIS A 152 -17.09 5.90 0.26
C HIS A 152 -16.43 5.10 -0.86
N PRO A 153 -17.07 4.97 -2.04
CA PRO A 153 -16.54 4.12 -3.11
C PRO A 153 -15.23 4.62 -3.69
N PHE A 154 -14.92 5.91 -3.51
CA PHE A 154 -13.77 6.54 -4.11
C PHE A 154 -12.78 6.99 -3.04
N ARG A 155 -11.65 6.28 -2.99
CA ARG A 155 -10.52 6.62 -2.13
C ARG A 155 -9.21 6.50 -2.90
N PRO A 156 -8.21 7.32 -2.57
CA PRO A 156 -6.86 7.10 -3.06
C PRO A 156 -6.39 5.67 -2.72
N PRO A 157 -5.52 5.08 -3.55
CA PRO A 157 -4.93 3.79 -3.27
C PRO A 157 -3.98 3.86 -2.07
N VAL A 158 -3.68 2.69 -1.49
CA VAL A 158 -2.66 2.51 -0.44
C VAL A 158 -1.71 1.40 -0.86
N THR A 159 -0.42 1.58 -0.59
CA THR A 159 0.64 0.62 -0.85
C THR A 159 1.17 0.09 0.48
N LEU A 160 0.95 -1.19 0.72
CA LEU A 160 1.41 -1.91 1.91
C LEU A 160 2.80 -2.52 1.65
N LEU A 161 3.67 -2.45 2.65
CA LEU A 161 4.95 -3.15 2.62
C LEU A 161 4.83 -4.48 3.37
N VAL A 162 5.28 -5.55 2.72
CA VAL A 162 5.16 -6.91 3.23
C VAL A 162 6.49 -7.63 3.03
N ILE A 163 6.96 -8.36 4.03
CA ILE A 163 8.11 -9.26 3.89
C ILE A 163 7.70 -10.71 4.03
N SER A 164 8.53 -11.59 3.48
CA SER A 164 8.49 -13.02 3.75
C SER A 164 9.81 -13.52 4.31
N VAL A 165 9.72 -14.32 5.38
CA VAL A 165 10.83 -15.10 5.94
C VAL A 165 10.38 -16.56 5.99
N GLY A 166 10.83 -17.35 5.02
CA GLY A 166 10.30 -18.69 4.78
C GLY A 166 8.82 -18.62 4.39
N ASP A 167 7.98 -19.25 5.21
CA ASP A 167 6.53 -19.26 5.01
C ASP A 167 5.79 -18.25 5.91
N ASN A 168 6.53 -17.47 6.71
CA ASN A 168 6.01 -16.39 7.55
C ASN A 168 5.88 -15.09 6.75
N ILE A 169 4.80 -14.35 7.01
CA ILE A 169 4.45 -13.11 6.33
C ILE A 169 4.26 -12.03 7.39
N ILE A 170 4.96 -10.91 7.23
CA ILE A 170 4.93 -9.78 8.19
C ILE A 170 4.58 -8.51 7.41
N PHE A 171 3.60 -7.76 7.93
CA PHE A 171 3.17 -6.46 7.41
C PHE A 171 3.82 -5.33 8.21
N ASP A 172 4.10 -4.21 7.54
CA ASP A 172 4.79 -3.05 8.12
C ASP A 172 6.06 -3.40 8.91
N PRO A 173 7.03 -4.08 8.26
CA PRO A 173 8.21 -4.57 8.95
C PRO A 173 9.16 -3.44 9.37
N SER A 174 9.77 -3.63 10.52
CA SER A 174 10.90 -2.85 11.01
C SER A 174 12.15 -3.02 10.12
N ARG A 175 13.14 -2.14 10.30
CA ARG A 175 14.41 -2.21 9.58
C ARG A 175 15.14 -3.53 9.82
N GLU A 176 15.10 -4.02 11.05
CA GLU A 176 15.74 -5.26 11.49
C GLU A 176 15.07 -6.47 10.84
N GLU A 177 13.74 -6.46 10.73
CA GLU A 177 12.98 -7.51 10.04
C GLU A 177 13.23 -7.52 8.53
N ILE A 178 13.32 -6.35 7.90
CA ILE A 178 13.68 -6.22 6.48
C ILE A 178 15.10 -6.75 6.22
N ALA A 179 16.04 -6.52 7.14
CA ALA A 179 17.43 -6.94 6.99
C ALA A 179 17.59 -8.46 6.87
N VAL A 180 16.68 -9.23 7.48
CA VAL A 180 16.66 -10.71 7.42
C VAL A 180 15.64 -11.28 6.44
N ALA A 181 14.83 -10.42 5.81
CA ALA A 181 13.77 -10.83 4.89
C ALA A 181 14.33 -11.55 3.67
N GLU A 182 13.72 -12.66 3.27
CA GLU A 182 14.07 -13.35 2.02
C GLU A 182 13.51 -12.61 0.80
N ALA A 183 12.38 -11.94 0.99
CA ALA A 183 11.79 -11.05 -0.01
C ALA A 183 10.99 -9.93 0.64
N VAL A 184 10.95 -8.80 -0.07
CA VAL A 184 10.18 -7.61 0.28
C VAL A 184 9.26 -7.31 -0.91
N LEU A 185 7.97 -7.14 -0.63
CA LEU A 185 6.93 -6.86 -1.62
C LEU A 185 6.17 -5.60 -1.22
N ALA A 186 5.95 -4.73 -2.20
CA ALA A 186 5.02 -3.63 -2.11
C ALA A 186 3.72 -4.02 -2.80
N VAL A 187 2.61 -3.98 -2.07
CA VAL A 187 1.28 -4.39 -2.52
C VAL A 187 0.37 -3.19 -2.53
N SER A 188 0.03 -2.70 -3.71
CA SER A 188 -0.87 -1.55 -3.89
C SER A 188 -2.31 -2.02 -4.05
N VAL A 189 -3.21 -1.44 -3.27
CA VAL A 189 -4.65 -1.74 -3.26
C VAL A 189 -5.48 -0.48 -3.38
N GLY A 190 -6.68 -0.63 -3.96
CA GLY A 190 -7.69 0.41 -4.05
C GLY A 190 -9.09 -0.19 -3.90
N ARG A 191 -10.12 0.65 -3.82
CA ARG A 191 -11.51 0.16 -3.80
C ARG A 191 -12.00 -0.21 -5.19
N ASP A 192 -12.80 -1.26 -5.27
CA ASP A 192 -13.40 -1.73 -6.52
C ASP A 192 -14.76 -1.07 -6.78
N THR A 193 -14.78 -0.10 -7.68
CA THR A 193 -15.98 0.67 -8.03
C THR A 193 -16.92 -0.08 -8.99
N THR A 194 -16.54 -1.26 -9.50
CA THR A 194 -17.33 -2.01 -10.49
C THR A 194 -18.49 -2.80 -9.87
N THR A 195 -18.48 -2.99 -8.55
CA THR A 195 -19.49 -3.79 -7.83
C THR A 195 -20.76 -3.01 -7.49
N THR A 196 -20.76 -1.68 -7.61
CA THR A 196 -21.92 -0.83 -7.30
C THR A 196 -22.96 -0.72 -8.43
N THR A 197 -22.65 -1.12 -9.66
CA THR A 197 -23.54 -0.98 -10.83
C THR A 197 -24.31 -2.25 -11.21
N ASN A 198 -23.97 -3.40 -10.63
CA ASN A 198 -24.69 -4.65 -10.88
C ASN A 198 -25.83 -4.82 -9.86
N LYS A 199 -27.07 -4.87 -10.37
CA LYS A 199 -28.33 -5.00 -9.62
C LYS A 199 -28.23 -5.91 -8.38
N PRO A 200 -28.86 -5.55 -7.24
CA PRO A 200 -28.86 -6.36 -6.03
C PRO A 200 -29.81 -7.55 -6.20
N ASN A 201 -29.40 -8.57 -6.95
CA ASN A 201 -30.07 -9.86 -6.94
C ASN A 201 -29.37 -10.74 -5.92
N ASN A 202 -29.71 -10.57 -4.64
CA ASN A 202 -29.81 -11.59 -3.59
C ASN A 202 -29.78 -10.92 -2.21
N GLU A 203 -30.83 -11.13 -1.41
CA GLU A 203 -31.05 -10.55 -0.07
C GLU A 203 -30.12 -11.12 1.02
N ASN A 204 -29.00 -11.75 0.66
CA ASN A 204 -28.02 -12.27 1.61
C ASN A 204 -26.63 -12.05 1.04
N GLU A 205 -26.03 -10.91 1.36
CA GLU A 205 -24.62 -10.75 1.73
C GLU A 205 -24.31 -9.25 1.81
N ASN A 206 -23.75 -8.81 2.94
CA ASN A 206 -23.24 -7.47 3.17
C ASN A 206 -22.33 -7.03 2.01
N ALA A 207 -22.87 -6.27 1.07
CA ALA A 207 -22.18 -5.69 -0.09
C ALA A 207 -21.20 -4.59 0.38
N ASN A 208 -20.17 -4.99 1.13
CA ASN A 208 -19.07 -4.14 1.51
C ASN A 208 -18.12 -4.06 0.32
N ASN A 209 -17.83 -2.84 -0.07
CA ASN A 209 -17.03 -2.46 -1.23
C ASN A 209 -15.68 -3.22 -1.27
N PRO A 210 -15.49 -4.21 -2.16
CA PRO A 210 -14.32 -5.06 -2.12
C PRO A 210 -13.06 -4.31 -2.51
N LEU A 211 -11.92 -4.69 -1.93
CA LEU A 211 -10.63 -4.18 -2.34
C LEU A 211 -10.15 -4.87 -3.61
N LYS A 212 -9.55 -4.09 -4.50
CA LYS A 212 -8.89 -4.56 -5.72
C LYS A 212 -7.38 -4.41 -5.58
N LEU A 213 -6.67 -5.44 -6.02
CA LEU A 213 -5.23 -5.40 -6.21
C LEU A 213 -4.89 -4.53 -7.43
N LEU A 214 -4.05 -3.52 -7.24
CA LEU A 214 -3.63 -2.62 -8.31
C LEU A 214 -2.26 -3.02 -8.87
N SER A 215 -1.28 -3.24 -7.99
CA SER A 215 0.06 -3.69 -8.40
C SER A 215 0.78 -4.42 -7.28
N ILE A 216 1.74 -5.28 -7.66
CA ILE A 216 2.71 -5.90 -6.75
C ILE A 216 4.09 -5.66 -7.31
N ARG A 217 4.98 -5.08 -6.51
CA ARG A 217 6.39 -4.86 -6.87
C ARG A 217 7.31 -5.55 -5.88
N THR A 218 8.35 -6.18 -6.40
CA THR A 218 9.43 -6.74 -5.57
C THR A 218 10.46 -5.66 -5.30
N ILE A 219 10.89 -5.55 -4.05
CA ILE A 219 11.96 -4.68 -3.61
C ILE A 219 13.13 -5.59 -3.22
N ASP A 220 14.35 -5.23 -3.61
CA ASP A 220 15.53 -6.01 -3.23
C ASP A 220 15.80 -5.88 -1.73
N PRO A 221 15.75 -6.99 -0.97
CA PRO A 221 16.05 -6.94 0.45
C PRO A 221 17.57 -6.80 0.69
N PRO A 222 18.00 -6.13 1.77
CA PRO A 222 19.40 -6.04 2.17
C PRO A 222 20.06 -7.42 2.38
N SER A 223 19.27 -8.43 2.74
CA SER A 223 19.72 -9.82 2.95
C SER A 223 20.38 -10.43 1.71
N ARG A 224 20.09 -9.96 0.49
CA ARG A 224 20.76 -10.43 -0.73
C ARG A 224 22.20 -9.95 -0.85
N LEU A 225 22.56 -8.89 -0.14
CA LEU A 225 23.91 -8.31 -0.15
C LEU A 225 24.84 -8.95 0.88
N THR A 226 24.33 -9.79 1.79
CA THR A 226 25.14 -10.46 2.80
C THR A 226 25.63 -11.82 2.31
N ASN A 227 26.92 -12.09 2.50
CA ASN A 227 27.53 -13.36 2.13
C ASN A 227 26.89 -14.52 2.91
N PRO A 228 26.63 -15.67 2.29
CA PRO A 228 26.11 -16.83 2.99
C PRO A 228 27.06 -17.24 4.13
N GLY A 229 26.47 -17.76 5.20
CA GLY A 229 27.21 -18.39 6.28
C GLY A 229 27.92 -19.65 5.80
N VAL A 230 29.07 -19.91 6.40
CA VAL A 230 29.85 -21.14 6.18
C VAL A 230 29.51 -22.14 7.30
N PRO A 231 29.03 -23.35 6.98
CA PRO A 231 28.81 -24.41 7.97
C PRO A 231 30.07 -24.75 8.77
N ASN A 232 29.91 -25.10 10.05
CA ASN A 232 31.04 -25.51 10.90
C ASN A 232 31.80 -26.72 10.36
N SER A 233 31.14 -27.60 9.61
CA SER A 233 31.75 -28.74 8.93
C SER A 233 32.71 -28.34 7.81
N GLU A 234 32.53 -27.15 7.23
CA GLU A 234 33.32 -26.61 6.11
C GLU A 234 34.26 -25.47 6.56
N ASN A 235 34.09 -24.99 7.79
CA ASN A 235 34.91 -23.92 8.34
C ASN A 235 36.30 -24.43 8.73
N ALA A 236 37.32 -23.99 8.00
CA ALA A 236 38.72 -24.36 8.21
C ALA A 236 39.21 -24.12 9.66
N ALA A 237 38.68 -23.09 10.33
CA ALA A 237 39.02 -22.80 11.72
C ALA A 237 38.50 -23.88 12.68
N THR A 238 37.32 -24.48 12.41
CA THR A 238 36.70 -25.50 13.26
C THR A 238 37.27 -26.90 13.00
N ILE A 239 37.62 -27.19 11.74
CA ILE A 239 38.23 -28.46 11.34
C ILE A 239 39.58 -28.70 12.06
N GLY A 240 40.37 -27.63 12.26
CA GLY A 240 41.65 -27.71 12.98
C GLY A 240 41.52 -28.03 14.49
N PHE A 241 40.41 -27.63 15.14
CA PHE A 241 40.20 -27.91 16.57
C PHE A 241 39.68 -29.34 16.82
N ALA A 242 38.86 -29.90 15.92
CA ALA A 242 38.41 -31.29 16.03
C ALA A 242 39.53 -32.31 15.81
N ALA A 243 40.60 -31.93 15.10
CA ALA A 243 41.80 -32.75 14.89
C ALA A 243 42.81 -32.71 16.07
N GLY A 244 42.56 -31.89 17.10
CA GLY A 244 43.46 -31.70 18.25
C GLY A 244 43.33 -32.74 19.38
N GLY A 245 42.48 -33.75 19.23
CA GLY A 245 42.18 -34.73 20.28
C GLY A 245 42.31 -36.18 19.79
N GLY A 246 43.52 -36.64 19.50
CA GLY A 246 43.80 -38.06 19.28
C GLY A 246 44.83 -38.33 18.20
N ALA A 247 46.05 -38.63 18.62
CA ALA A 247 47.09 -39.19 17.77
C ALA A 247 46.58 -40.49 17.09
N GLY A 248 46.51 -40.51 15.75
CA GLY A 248 46.07 -41.71 15.04
C GLY A 248 45.96 -41.57 13.52
N GLN A 249 47.11 -41.73 12.85
CA GLN A 249 47.30 -42.29 11.50
C GLN A 249 46.68 -41.57 10.28
N ASN A 250 47.60 -41.06 9.44
CA ASN A 250 47.64 -41.19 7.98
C ASN A 250 46.29 -41.29 7.25
N LYS A 251 45.73 -40.13 6.90
CA LYS A 251 45.05 -39.97 5.61
C LYS A 251 45.75 -38.87 4.82
N THR A 252 46.20 -39.28 3.65
CA THR A 252 46.89 -38.51 2.63
C THR A 252 46.21 -37.17 2.37
N SER A 253 47.03 -36.11 2.37
CA SER A 253 46.69 -34.71 2.10
C SER A 253 46.10 -34.43 0.70
N ALA A 254 45.91 -35.45 -0.14
CA ALA A 254 45.33 -35.33 -1.47
C ALA A 254 43.78 -35.41 -1.49
N ASP A 255 43.14 -36.09 -0.52
CA ASP A 255 41.67 -36.19 -0.45
C ASP A 255 41.03 -34.93 0.18
N MET A 256 41.82 -34.07 0.83
CA MET A 256 41.33 -32.84 1.46
C MET A 256 41.26 -31.65 0.47
N MET A 257 41.88 -31.76 -0.71
CA MET A 257 41.84 -30.72 -1.75
C MET A 257 40.66 -30.89 -2.72
N ALA A 258 39.95 -32.03 -2.67
CA ALA A 258 38.77 -32.29 -3.50
C ALA A 258 37.47 -31.68 -2.92
N GLY A 259 37.55 -31.08 -1.73
CA GLY A 259 36.42 -30.50 -1.00
C GLY A 259 36.09 -29.06 -1.37
N ALA A 260 36.36 -28.61 -2.60
CA ALA A 260 35.62 -27.49 -3.18
C ALA A 260 34.20 -27.98 -3.42
N ALA A 261 33.45 -28.13 -2.33
CA ALA A 261 32.10 -28.66 -2.33
C ALA A 261 31.28 -27.85 -3.32
N VAL A 262 30.84 -28.54 -4.37
CA VAL A 262 29.80 -28.04 -5.26
C VAL A 262 28.65 -27.64 -4.36
N ASP A 263 28.29 -26.37 -4.40
CA ASP A 263 27.17 -25.80 -3.65
C ASP A 263 25.89 -26.56 -3.98
N THR A 264 25.51 -27.50 -3.11
CA THR A 264 24.35 -28.37 -3.32
C THR A 264 23.02 -27.65 -3.14
N GLY A 265 23.04 -26.40 -2.66
CA GLY A 265 21.83 -25.61 -2.40
C GLY A 265 20.97 -26.14 -1.25
N GLU A 266 21.47 -27.09 -0.46
CA GLU A 266 20.73 -27.62 0.71
C GLU A 266 20.79 -26.64 1.89
N ASP A 267 19.63 -26.38 2.49
CA ASP A 267 19.49 -25.54 3.68
C ASP A 267 20.11 -26.24 4.89
N VAL A 268 21.31 -25.82 5.30
CA VAL A 268 21.98 -26.34 6.51
C VAL A 268 21.44 -25.62 7.74
N ALA A 269 20.86 -26.39 8.67
CA ALA A 269 20.29 -25.84 9.91
C ALA A 269 21.33 -25.03 10.72
N GLY A 270 20.95 -23.82 11.14
CA GLY A 270 21.81 -22.92 11.92
C GLY A 270 22.81 -22.10 11.11
N VAL A 271 22.88 -22.30 9.78
CA VAL A 271 23.72 -21.52 8.88
C VAL A 271 22.82 -20.62 8.05
N TRP A 272 22.91 -19.31 8.26
CA TRP A 272 22.15 -18.37 7.46
C TRP A 272 22.62 -18.39 6.01
N ARG A 273 21.70 -18.49 5.05
CA ARG A 273 21.99 -18.34 3.62
C ARG A 273 20.88 -17.50 2.99
N PRO A 274 21.20 -16.54 2.11
CA PRO A 274 20.17 -15.85 1.36
C PRO A 274 19.49 -16.84 0.43
N ARG A 275 18.16 -16.82 0.35
CA ARG A 275 17.44 -17.63 -0.63
C ARG A 275 17.90 -17.26 -2.03
N ARG A 276 18.25 -18.28 -2.82
CA ARG A 276 18.50 -18.14 -4.25
C ARG A 276 17.20 -18.40 -5.02
N GLY A 277 16.79 -17.43 -5.84
CA GLY A 277 15.53 -17.48 -6.60
C GLY A 277 14.48 -16.46 -6.16
N GLY A 278 13.28 -16.57 -6.73
CA GLY A 278 12.15 -15.69 -6.42
C GLY A 278 11.26 -16.21 -5.28
N VAL A 279 10.27 -15.39 -4.89
CA VAL A 279 9.26 -15.77 -3.88
C VAL A 279 8.39 -16.91 -4.40
N LYS A 280 8.09 -17.90 -3.54
CA LYS A 280 7.14 -18.97 -3.87
C LYS A 280 5.79 -18.35 -4.27
N ARG A 281 5.21 -18.79 -5.38
CA ARG A 281 3.88 -18.33 -5.85
C ARG A 281 2.79 -18.53 -4.78
N SER A 282 2.89 -19.60 -3.99
CA SER A 282 1.99 -19.86 -2.86
C SER A 282 2.08 -18.80 -1.75
N VAL A 283 3.27 -18.28 -1.47
CA VAL A 283 3.47 -17.17 -0.51
C VAL A 283 2.83 -15.89 -1.05
N VAL A 284 3.09 -15.54 -2.31
CA VAL A 284 2.47 -14.36 -2.95
C VAL A 284 0.94 -14.46 -2.93
N SER A 285 0.38 -15.62 -3.28
CA SER A 285 -1.07 -15.87 -3.22
C SER A 285 -1.63 -15.70 -1.81
N ARG A 286 -0.92 -16.18 -0.78
CA ARG A 286 -1.31 -15.97 0.62
C ARG A 286 -1.26 -14.50 1.04
N ILE A 287 -0.24 -13.76 0.61
CA ILE A 287 -0.12 -12.30 0.86
C ILE A 287 -1.34 -11.59 0.27
N VAL A 288 -1.62 -11.81 -1.02
CA VAL A 288 -2.77 -11.19 -1.70
C VAL A 288 -4.07 -11.55 -1.00
N LYS A 289 -4.26 -12.82 -0.61
CA LYS A 289 -5.45 -13.25 0.12
C LYS A 289 -5.57 -12.55 1.48
N MET A 290 -4.49 -12.36 2.23
CA MET A 290 -4.52 -11.68 3.53
C MET A 290 -4.81 -10.19 3.41
N VAL A 291 -4.39 -9.55 2.31
CA VAL A 291 -4.66 -8.14 2.03
C VAL A 291 -6.11 -7.93 1.56
N LEU A 292 -6.62 -8.77 0.65
CA LEU A 292 -7.91 -8.56 -0.01
C LEU A 292 -9.11 -9.23 0.68
N LYS A 293 -8.89 -10.20 1.58
CA LYS A 293 -10.00 -10.84 2.30
C LYS A 293 -10.77 -9.81 3.12
N LYS A 294 -12.06 -10.08 3.35
CA LYS A 294 -12.87 -9.31 4.30
C LYS A 294 -12.27 -9.39 5.71
N GLY A 295 -12.17 -8.26 6.40
CA GLY A 295 -11.43 -8.13 7.66
C GLY A 295 -9.94 -8.46 7.50
N GLY A 296 -9.39 -8.24 6.31
CA GLY A 296 -7.97 -8.38 6.01
C GLY A 296 -7.22 -7.07 6.26
N VAL A 297 -5.89 -7.13 6.15
CA VAL A 297 -5.02 -5.98 6.45
C VAL A 297 -5.34 -4.78 5.55
N GLY A 298 -5.69 -5.03 4.28
CA GLY A 298 -6.07 -3.94 3.38
C GLY A 298 -7.35 -3.23 3.83
N GLU A 299 -8.35 -3.97 4.31
CA GLU A 299 -9.63 -3.39 4.76
C GLU A 299 -9.43 -2.64 6.07
N GLU A 300 -8.69 -3.22 7.02
CA GLU A 300 -8.35 -2.58 8.29
C GLU A 300 -7.62 -1.24 8.10
N VAL A 301 -6.63 -1.20 7.19
CA VAL A 301 -5.88 0.04 6.91
C VAL A 301 -6.79 1.08 6.22
N MET A 302 -7.57 0.67 5.22
CA MET A 302 -8.46 1.59 4.50
C MET A 302 -9.58 2.13 5.41
N GLU A 303 -10.13 1.31 6.30
CA GLU A 303 -11.11 1.72 7.31
C GLU A 303 -10.47 2.64 8.35
N GLY A 304 -9.27 2.31 8.84
CA GLY A 304 -8.52 3.16 9.77
C GLY A 304 -8.27 4.55 9.20
N LEU A 305 -7.90 4.63 7.92
CA LEU A 305 -7.73 5.90 7.20
C LEU A 305 -9.02 6.71 7.08
N GLU A 306 -10.18 6.08 6.98
CA GLU A 306 -11.46 6.79 6.96
C GLU A 306 -11.78 7.44 8.29
N GLY A 307 -11.32 6.86 9.40
CA GLY A 307 -11.50 7.40 10.74
C GLY A 307 -10.68 8.67 11.00
N VAL A 308 -9.70 8.99 10.15
CA VAL A 308 -8.84 10.16 10.32
C VAL A 308 -9.58 11.42 9.88
N GLU A 309 -9.79 12.34 10.81
CA GLU A 309 -10.27 13.68 10.49
C GLU A 309 -9.10 14.50 9.90
N VAL A 310 -9.25 14.92 8.64
CA VAL A 310 -8.31 15.81 7.96
C VAL A 310 -9.01 17.14 7.77
N GLY A 311 -8.34 18.25 8.15
CA GLY A 311 -8.90 19.59 8.34
C GLY A 311 -9.79 20.17 7.23
#